data_AF-A0A7D5M766-F1
#
_entry.id   AF-A0A7D5M766-F1
#
_cell.length_a   1.000
_cell.length_b   1.000
_cell.length_c   1.000
_cell.angle_alpha   90.00
_cell.angle_beta   90.00
_cell.angle_gamma   90.00
#
_symmetry.space_group_name_H-M   'P 1'
#
loop_
_entity.id
_entity.type
_entity.pdbx_description
1 polymer ?
#
loop_
_entity_poly.entity_id
_entity_poly.type
_entity_poly.pdbx_seq_one_letter_code
_entity_poly.pdbx_strand_id
1 'polypeptide(L)'
;MDKDSQIIRTEIIRILNENGKIRGTELAKRVIEKMGNEKIVYREISALVEAGEIEKKVHSRSHIEYELINLYESVNNQLKSLHKEIETVFEEIKNFNTISNEEKFSFHERLRAIIHLIHIVQSTDGIMKLLSYYPAFKKDKMFSQVNRKIEDCWKIIMDDIAHQPEDDFLNEILANLRISQMDSNNVN
;
A
#
# COMPACT_ATOMS: atom_id res chain seq x y z
N MET A 1 6.48 -21.77 -18.95
CA MET A 1 5.73 -20.86 -19.83
C MET A 1 5.90 -21.34 -21.25
N ASP A 2 4.82 -21.36 -22.03
CA ASP A 2 4.85 -21.73 -23.44
C ASP A 2 5.62 -20.68 -24.25
N LYS A 3 6.40 -21.11 -25.26
CA LYS A 3 7.28 -20.25 -26.05
C LYS A 3 6.47 -19.18 -26.81
N ASP A 4 5.28 -19.56 -27.27
CA ASP A 4 4.38 -18.67 -28.00
C ASP A 4 3.76 -17.60 -27.09
N SER A 5 3.50 -17.93 -25.82
CA SER A 5 3.04 -16.98 -24.80
C SER A 5 4.10 -15.90 -24.50
N GLN A 6 5.38 -16.29 -24.39
CA GLN A 6 6.48 -15.32 -24.22
C GLN A 6 6.59 -14.35 -25.40
N ILE A 7 6.50 -14.86 -26.63
CA ILE A 7 6.57 -14.04 -27.85
C ILE A 7 5.42 -13.02 -27.89
N ILE A 8 4.20 -13.44 -27.54
CA ILE A 8 3.03 -12.56 -27.46
C ILE A 8 3.23 -11.47 -26.40
N ARG A 9 3.72 -11.82 -25.20
CA ARG A 9 4.02 -10.83 -24.14
C ARG A 9 5.05 -9.80 -24.60
N THR A 10 6.13 -10.24 -25.23
CA THR A 10 7.17 -9.33 -25.76
C THR A 10 6.59 -8.38 -26.80
N GLU A 11 5.71 -8.85 -27.68
CA GLU A 11 5.08 -8.00 -28.69
C GLU A 11 4.12 -6.98 -28.09
N ILE A 12 3.33 -7.37 -27.08
CA ILE A 12 2.47 -6.45 -26.33
C ILE A 12 3.32 -5.33 -25.71
N ILE A 13 4.40 -5.69 -25.01
CA ILE A 13 5.32 -4.73 -24.38
C ILE A 13 5.96 -3.81 -25.43
N ARG A 14 6.40 -4.36 -26.57
CA ARG A 14 7.00 -3.58 -27.67
C ARG A 14 6.02 -2.52 -28.19
N ILE A 15 4.77 -2.90 -28.48
CA ILE A 15 3.76 -1.97 -28.99
C ILE A 15 3.47 -0.87 -27.96
N LEU A 16 3.33 -1.22 -26.68
CA LEU A 16 3.11 -0.23 -25.62
C LEU A 16 4.32 0.69 -25.43
N ASN A 17 5.54 0.19 -25.58
CA ASN A 17 6.75 1.01 -25.49
C ASN A 17 6.85 2.02 -26.65
N GLU A 18 6.41 1.63 -27.85
CA GLU A 18 6.44 2.48 -29.05
C GLU A 18 5.32 3.52 -29.08
N ASN A 19 4.13 3.16 -28.60
CA ASN A 19 2.93 3.98 -28.74
C ASN A 19 2.54 4.70 -27.43
N GLY A 20 3.15 4.33 -26.30
CA GLY A 20 2.71 4.73 -24.98
C GLY A 20 1.29 4.19 -24.70
N LYS A 21 0.39 5.10 -24.31
CA LYS A 21 -1.01 4.77 -24.04
C LYS A 21 -1.77 4.47 -25.32
N ILE A 22 -2.45 3.32 -25.35
CA ILE A 22 -3.20 2.86 -26.53
C ILE A 22 -4.54 2.24 -26.15
N ARG A 23 -5.50 2.34 -27.07
CA ARG A 23 -6.83 1.70 -26.95
C ARG A 23 -6.72 0.18 -26.95
N GLY A 24 -7.47 -0.48 -26.06
CA GLY A 24 -7.45 -1.94 -25.92
C GLY A 24 -7.80 -2.71 -27.19
N THR A 25 -8.77 -2.22 -27.96
CA THR A 25 -9.13 -2.79 -29.25
C THR A 25 -8.01 -2.68 -30.28
N GLU A 26 -7.28 -1.56 -30.25
CA GLU A 26 -6.17 -1.30 -31.18
C GLU A 26 -4.93 -2.12 -30.82
N LEU A 27 -4.60 -2.22 -29.52
CA LEU A 27 -3.53 -3.08 -29.02
C LEU A 27 -3.78 -4.53 -29.42
N ALA A 28 -4.97 -5.06 -29.10
CA ALA A 28 -5.30 -6.45 -29.40
C ALA A 28 -5.24 -6.71 -30.92
N LYS A 29 -5.83 -5.82 -31.72
CA LYS A 29 -5.79 -5.94 -33.19
C LYS A 29 -4.36 -6.06 -33.73
N ARG A 30 -3.45 -5.16 -33.33
CA ARG A 30 -2.05 -5.17 -33.81
C ARG A 30 -1.29 -6.43 -33.39
N VAL A 31 -1.52 -6.92 -32.17
CA VAL A 31 -0.88 -8.15 -31.70
C VAL A 31 -1.45 -9.37 -32.43
N ILE A 32 -2.77 -9.41 -32.66
CA ILE A 32 -3.44 -10.50 -33.39
C ILE A 32 -2.98 -10.56 -34.84
N GLU A 33 -2.85 -9.42 -35.51
CA GLU A 33 -2.37 -9.36 -36.90
C GLU A 33 -0.98 -10.00 -37.06
N LYS A 34 -0.16 -9.96 -36.01
CA LYS A 34 1.20 -10.52 -36.02
C LYS A 34 1.30 -11.94 -35.45
N MET A 35 0.46 -12.29 -34.47
CA MET A 35 0.58 -13.53 -33.67
C MET A 35 -0.58 -14.52 -33.86
N GLY A 36 -1.67 -14.13 -34.53
CA GLY A 36 -2.76 -14.99 -34.98
C GLY A 36 -3.70 -15.58 -33.92
N ASN A 37 -3.30 -15.66 -32.64
CA ASN A 37 -4.08 -16.33 -31.60
C ASN A 37 -4.82 -15.35 -30.67
N GLU A 38 -6.00 -14.89 -31.08
CA GLU A 38 -6.83 -13.91 -30.36
C GLU A 38 -7.09 -14.27 -28.89
N LYS A 39 -7.49 -15.52 -28.62
CA LYS A 39 -7.79 -15.97 -27.25
C LYS A 39 -6.55 -15.87 -26.35
N ILE A 40 -5.38 -16.25 -26.86
CA ILE A 40 -4.13 -16.16 -26.09
C ILE A 40 -3.73 -14.69 -25.92
N VAL A 41 -3.87 -13.84 -26.94
CA VAL A 41 -3.55 -12.40 -26.84
C VAL A 41 -4.31 -11.74 -25.70
N TYR A 42 -5.63 -11.88 -25.65
CA TYR A 42 -6.41 -11.28 -24.55
C TYR A 42 -6.05 -11.88 -23.19
N ARG A 43 -5.75 -13.18 -23.12
CA ARG A 43 -5.28 -13.82 -21.89
C ARG A 43 -3.95 -13.23 -21.41
N GLU A 44 -2.99 -13.03 -22.30
CA GLU A 44 -1.69 -12.45 -21.96
C GLU A 44 -1.78 -10.97 -21.59
N ILE A 45 -2.66 -10.19 -22.25
CA ILE A 45 -2.94 -8.80 -21.84
C ILE A 45 -3.47 -8.80 -20.39
N SER A 46 -4.45 -9.65 -20.07
CA SER A 46 -4.97 -9.75 -18.69
C SER A 46 -3.87 -10.19 -17.71
N ALA A 47 -3.04 -11.17 -18.08
CA ALA A 47 -1.94 -11.63 -17.24
C ALA A 47 -0.88 -10.56 -17.00
N LEU A 48 -0.60 -9.70 -17.98
CA LEU A 48 0.30 -8.54 -17.83
C LEU A 48 -0.29 -7.46 -16.92
N VAL A 49 -1.61 -7.26 -16.97
CA VAL A 49 -2.31 -6.36 -16.04
C VAL A 49 -2.25 -6.91 -14.61
N GLU A 50 -2.56 -8.20 -14.44
CA GLU A 50 -2.52 -8.89 -13.15
C GLU A 50 -1.11 -8.89 -12.54
N ALA A 51 -0.08 -9.03 -13.37
CA ALA A 51 1.32 -8.94 -12.96
C ALA A 51 1.79 -7.51 -12.64
N GLY A 52 0.99 -6.48 -12.94
CA GLY A 52 1.39 -5.08 -12.77
C GLY A 52 2.49 -4.64 -13.72
N GLU A 53 2.62 -5.27 -14.88
CA GLU A 53 3.56 -4.85 -15.93
C GLU A 53 2.93 -3.77 -16.83
N ILE A 54 1.60 -3.79 -16.99
CA ILE A 54 0.83 -2.80 -17.74
C ILE A 54 -0.38 -2.31 -16.92
N GLU A 55 -0.70 -1.03 -17.02
CA GLU A 55 -1.88 -0.44 -16.38
C GLU A 55 -3.10 -0.55 -17.30
N LYS A 56 -4.27 -0.86 -16.74
CA LYS A 56 -5.55 -0.87 -17.45
C LYS A 56 -6.43 0.28 -16.95
N LYS A 57 -6.74 1.25 -17.81
CA LYS A 57 -7.66 2.36 -17.52
C LYS A 57 -9.00 2.13 -18.19
N VAL A 58 -10.06 2.01 -17.40
CA VAL A 58 -11.43 1.80 -17.87
C VAL A 58 -12.22 3.10 -17.75
N HIS A 59 -12.51 3.73 -18.89
CA HIS A 59 -13.38 4.90 -18.96
C HIS A 59 -14.84 4.49 -19.21
N SER A 60 -15.04 3.44 -20.02
CA SER A 60 -16.33 2.78 -20.23
C SER A 60 -16.13 1.35 -20.73
N ARG A 61 -17.20 0.54 -20.84
CA ARG A 61 -17.10 -0.83 -21.40
C ARG A 61 -16.51 -0.86 -22.82
N SER A 62 -16.71 0.20 -23.60
CA SER A 62 -16.16 0.35 -24.96
C SER A 62 -14.90 1.20 -25.01
N HIS A 63 -14.45 1.77 -23.88
CA HIS A 63 -13.27 2.63 -23.78
C HIS A 63 -12.34 2.13 -22.69
N ILE A 64 -11.44 1.24 -23.09
CA ILE A 64 -10.37 0.70 -22.26
C ILE A 64 -9.03 1.10 -22.90
N GLU A 65 -8.10 1.55 -22.08
CA GLU A 65 -6.74 1.94 -22.46
C GLU A 65 -5.72 1.11 -21.68
N TYR A 66 -4.59 0.84 -22.31
CA TYR A 66 -3.44 0.17 -21.71
C TYR A 66 -2.18 0.99 -21.92
N GLU A 67 -1.30 0.98 -20.92
CA GLU A 67 0.04 1.59 -20.98
C GLU A 67 1.04 0.80 -20.13
N LEU A 68 2.34 0.90 -20.41
CA LEU A 68 3.37 0.32 -19.53
C LEU A 68 3.34 1.02 -18.18
N ILE A 69 3.50 0.26 -17.09
CA ILE A 69 3.63 0.87 -15.77
C ILE A 69 4.97 1.59 -15.67
N ASN A 70 4.92 2.89 -15.42
CA ASN A 70 6.10 3.65 -15.00
C ASN A 70 6.41 3.31 -13.54
N LEU A 71 7.34 2.39 -13.32
CA LEU A 71 7.73 1.94 -11.97
C LEU A 71 8.16 3.11 -11.06
N TYR A 72 8.85 4.12 -11.59
CA TYR A 72 9.27 5.28 -10.80
C TYR A 72 8.09 6.11 -10.33
N GLU A 73 7.16 6.40 -11.24
CA GLU A 73 5.92 7.13 -10.92
C GLU A 73 5.04 6.33 -9.96
N SER A 74 4.91 5.02 -10.17
CA SER A 74 4.14 4.14 -9.30
C SER A 74 4.70 4.11 -7.87
N VAL A 75 6.03 3.89 -7.73
CA VAL A 75 6.73 3.93 -6.44
C VAL A 75 6.52 5.28 -5.75
N ASN A 76 6.75 6.37 -6.46
CA ASN A 76 6.60 7.72 -5.92
C ASN A 76 5.16 8.00 -5.47
N ASN A 77 4.15 7.58 -6.25
CA ASN A 77 2.75 7.76 -5.91
C ASN A 77 2.36 6.95 -4.67
N GLN A 78 2.83 5.70 -4.55
CA GLN A 78 2.57 4.87 -3.37
C GLN A 78 3.22 5.46 -2.12
N LEU A 79 4.49 5.87 -2.19
CA LEU A 79 5.18 6.53 -1.08
C LEU A 79 4.50 7.85 -0.71
N LYS A 80 3.91 8.56 -1.68
CA LYS A 80 3.14 9.80 -1.45
C LYS A 80 1.83 9.57 -0.72
N SER A 81 1.13 8.48 -1.00
CA SER A 81 -0.03 8.08 -0.19
C SER A 81 0.39 7.80 1.24
N LEU A 82 1.39 6.92 1.42
CA LEU A 82 1.86 6.52 2.74
C LEU A 82 2.37 7.72 3.56
N HIS A 83 3.13 8.62 2.94
CA HIS A 83 3.59 9.84 3.61
C HIS A 83 2.42 10.71 4.06
N LYS A 84 1.38 10.87 3.25
CA LYS A 84 0.20 11.67 3.62
C LYS A 84 -0.59 11.01 4.76
N GLU A 85 -0.76 9.70 4.69
CA GLU A 85 -1.44 8.91 5.72
C GLU A 85 -0.70 9.02 7.06
N ILE A 86 0.61 8.75 7.09
CA ILE A 86 1.38 8.82 8.33
C ILE A 86 1.49 10.24 8.89
N GLU A 87 1.50 11.27 8.04
CA GLU A 87 1.49 12.67 8.51
C GLU A 87 0.16 13.02 9.19
N THR A 88 -0.95 12.49 8.67
CA THR A 88 -2.28 12.69 9.28
C THR A 88 -2.33 12.03 10.65
N VAL A 89 -1.88 10.77 10.72
CA VAL A 89 -1.80 10.00 11.97
C VAL A 89 -0.87 10.68 12.97
N PHE A 90 0.27 11.22 12.52
CA PHE A 90 1.19 11.96 13.36
C PHE A 90 0.54 13.17 14.02
N GLU A 91 -0.21 13.97 13.26
CA GLU A 91 -0.94 15.11 13.82
C GLU A 91 -2.10 14.67 14.73
N GLU A 92 -2.76 13.55 14.46
CA GLU A 92 -3.76 12.96 15.38
C GLU A 92 -3.12 12.58 16.73
N ILE A 93 -1.99 11.87 16.72
CA ILE A 93 -1.25 11.48 17.92
C ILE A 93 -0.82 12.73 18.69
N LYS A 94 -0.22 13.72 18.01
CA LYS A 94 0.26 14.95 18.63
C LYS A 94 -0.84 15.75 19.34
N ASN A 95 -2.06 15.71 18.82
CA ASN A 95 -3.21 16.39 19.41
C ASN A 95 -3.97 15.54 20.43
N PHE A 96 -3.60 14.27 20.60
CA PHE A 96 -4.31 13.32 21.48
C PHE A 96 -4.46 13.85 22.90
N ASN A 97 -3.38 14.30 23.55
CA ASN A 97 -3.44 14.79 24.93
C ASN A 97 -4.35 16.03 25.06
N THR A 98 -4.29 16.95 24.11
CA THR A 98 -5.14 18.14 24.11
C THR A 98 -6.61 17.75 24.04
N ILE A 99 -6.97 16.92 23.06
CA ILE A 99 -8.35 16.45 22.84
C ILE A 99 -8.84 15.62 24.03
N SER A 100 -8.03 14.67 24.49
CA SER A 100 -8.34 13.81 25.63
C SER A 100 -8.62 14.61 26.91
N ASN A 101 -7.91 15.71 27.12
CA ASN A 101 -8.10 16.58 28.29
C ASN A 101 -9.32 17.50 28.13
N GLU A 102 -9.51 18.10 26.95
CA GLU A 102 -10.64 18.99 26.65
C GLU A 102 -11.98 18.23 26.69
N GLU A 103 -12.01 17.05 26.07
CA GLU A 103 -13.20 16.19 26.01
C GLU A 103 -13.34 15.28 27.23
N LYS A 104 -12.35 15.29 28.13
CA LYS A 104 -12.32 14.53 29.40
C LYS A 104 -12.52 13.03 29.20
N PHE A 105 -11.72 12.44 28.31
CA PHE A 105 -11.78 11.00 28.05
C PHE A 105 -11.61 10.18 29.32
N SER A 106 -12.48 9.19 29.48
CA SER A 106 -12.36 8.13 30.46
C SER A 106 -11.12 7.27 30.20
N PHE A 107 -10.70 6.52 31.21
CA PHE A 107 -9.61 5.55 31.09
C PHE A 107 -9.75 4.64 29.86
N HIS A 108 -10.93 4.05 29.65
CA HIS A 108 -11.16 3.14 28.54
C HIS A 108 -11.15 3.82 27.16
N GLU A 109 -11.57 5.10 27.09
CA GLU A 109 -11.49 5.88 25.86
C GLU A 109 -10.04 6.18 25.48
N ARG A 110 -9.22 6.60 26.45
CA ARG A 110 -7.78 6.80 26.24
C ARG A 110 -7.08 5.51 25.83
N LEU A 111 -7.37 4.42 26.54
CA LEU A 111 -6.82 3.09 26.26
C LEU A 111 -7.14 2.65 24.83
N ARG A 112 -8.41 2.72 24.43
CA ARG A 112 -8.85 2.34 23.08
C ARG A 112 -8.23 3.23 22.00
N ALA A 113 -8.17 4.54 22.23
CA ALA A 113 -7.58 5.48 21.29
C ALA A 113 -6.10 5.19 21.07
N ILE A 114 -5.31 5.01 22.14
CA ILE A 114 -3.89 4.67 22.03
C ILE A 114 -3.69 3.32 21.31
N ILE A 115 -4.46 2.28 21.65
CA ILE A 115 -4.39 0.98 20.95
C ILE A 115 -4.70 1.14 19.46
N HIS A 116 -5.69 1.97 19.12
CA HIS A 116 -6.03 2.24 17.72
C HIS A 116 -4.88 2.91 16.97
N LEU A 117 -4.28 3.95 17.54
CA LEU A 117 -3.12 4.64 16.96
C LEU A 117 -1.93 3.68 16.79
N ILE A 118 -1.66 2.82 17.78
CA ILE A 118 -0.64 1.78 17.72
C ILE A 118 -0.86 0.87 16.50
N HIS A 119 -2.08 0.39 16.28
CA HIS A 119 -2.39 -0.49 15.14
C HIS A 119 -2.20 0.21 13.80
N ILE A 120 -2.58 1.50 13.69
CA ILE A 120 -2.38 2.26 12.46
C ILE A 120 -0.88 2.40 12.16
N VAL A 121 -0.08 2.81 13.15
CA VAL A 121 1.37 2.98 12.96
C VAL A 121 2.05 1.64 12.67
N GLN A 122 1.64 0.54 13.34
CA GLN A 122 2.12 -0.82 13.05
C GLN A 122 1.81 -1.27 11.63
N SER A 123 0.60 -0.99 11.14
CA SER A 123 0.20 -1.33 9.77
C SER A 123 1.09 -0.62 8.75
N THR A 124 1.29 0.69 8.92
CA THR A 124 2.16 1.49 8.04
C THR A 124 3.61 1.02 8.09
N ASP A 125 4.15 0.72 9.28
CA ASP A 125 5.49 0.15 9.44
C ASP A 125 5.60 -1.23 8.77
N GLY A 126 4.58 -2.08 8.90
CA GLY A 126 4.50 -3.36 8.20
C GLY A 126 4.55 -3.21 6.68
N ILE A 127 3.79 -2.27 6.12
CA ILE A 127 3.83 -1.95 4.68
C ILE A 127 5.23 -1.49 4.28
N MET A 128 5.84 -0.57 5.05
CA MET A 128 7.20 -0.08 4.77
C MET A 128 8.25 -1.18 4.79
N LYS A 129 8.14 -2.15 5.71
CA LYS A 129 9.00 -3.35 5.74
C LYS A 129 8.84 -4.20 4.49
N LEU A 130 7.61 -4.41 4.01
CA LEU A 130 7.36 -5.15 2.76
C LEU A 130 7.94 -4.40 1.55
N LEU A 131 7.71 -3.09 1.46
CA LEU A 131 8.27 -2.26 0.40
C LEU A 131 9.80 -2.23 0.43
N SER A 132 10.40 -2.42 1.60
CA SER A 132 11.86 -2.48 1.76
C SER A 132 12.52 -3.64 0.98
N TYR A 133 11.79 -4.71 0.64
CA TYR A 133 12.34 -5.80 -0.17
C TYR A 133 12.59 -5.40 -1.63
N TYR A 134 12.05 -4.25 -2.06
CA TYR A 134 12.15 -3.77 -3.43
C TYR A 134 13.14 -2.59 -3.51
N PRO A 135 14.27 -2.72 -4.25
CA PRO A 135 15.29 -1.67 -4.33
C PRO A 135 14.78 -0.33 -4.86
N ALA A 136 13.75 -0.33 -5.71
CA ALA A 136 13.15 0.87 -6.26
C ALA A 136 12.55 1.77 -5.15
N PHE A 137 11.90 1.17 -4.15
CA PHE A 137 11.35 1.89 -3.00
C PHE A 137 12.46 2.37 -2.05
N LYS A 138 13.39 1.49 -1.68
CA LYS A 138 14.49 1.83 -0.74
C LYS A 138 15.35 3.01 -1.19
N LYS A 139 15.57 3.16 -2.50
CA LYS A 139 16.39 4.24 -3.06
C LYS A 139 15.64 5.57 -3.14
N ASP A 140 14.33 5.56 -3.05
CA ASP A 140 13.52 6.77 -3.07
C ASP A 140 13.72 7.56 -1.76
N LYS A 141 13.92 8.87 -1.86
CA LYS A 141 14.15 9.73 -0.69
C LYS A 141 12.96 9.69 0.27
N MET A 142 11.74 9.58 -0.24
CA MET A 142 10.53 9.64 0.56
C MET A 142 10.35 8.40 1.43
N PHE A 143 10.92 7.26 1.02
CA PHE A 143 10.96 6.06 1.85
C PHE A 143 11.58 6.34 3.23
N SER A 144 12.70 7.07 3.25
CA SER A 144 13.35 7.47 4.51
C SER A 144 12.53 8.47 5.32
N GLN A 145 11.76 9.34 4.66
CA GLN A 145 10.91 10.33 5.33
C GLN A 145 9.73 9.65 6.04
N VAL A 146 9.09 8.69 5.37
CA VAL A 146 8.01 7.88 5.97
C VAL A 146 8.52 7.12 7.19
N ASN A 147 9.67 6.44 7.08
CA ASN A 147 10.26 5.72 8.23
C ASN A 147 10.55 6.64 9.41
N ARG A 148 11.15 7.81 9.16
CA ARG A 148 11.41 8.79 10.21
C ARG A 148 10.11 9.24 10.89
N LYS A 149 9.06 9.48 10.10
CA LYS A 149 7.76 9.88 10.65
C LYS A 149 7.11 8.77 11.48
N ILE A 150 7.26 7.51 11.08
CA ILE A 150 6.85 6.35 11.89
C ILE A 150 7.60 6.32 13.24
N GLU A 151 8.92 6.53 13.24
CA GLU A 151 9.71 6.62 14.47
C GLU A 151 9.25 7.77 15.38
N ASP A 152 8.96 8.94 14.79
CA ASP A 152 8.42 10.09 15.51
C ASP A 152 7.04 9.77 16.12
N CYS A 153 6.15 9.09 15.38
CA CYS A 153 4.86 8.62 15.91
C CYS A 153 5.04 7.68 17.11
N TRP A 154 5.94 6.69 17.01
CA TRP A 154 6.22 5.79 18.12
C TRP A 154 6.70 6.52 19.35
N LYS A 155 7.57 7.52 19.17
CA LYS A 155 8.08 8.33 20.28
C LYS A 155 6.96 9.07 21.01
N ILE A 156 6.04 9.72 20.27
CA ILE A 156 4.94 10.46 20.90
C ILE A 156 3.95 9.50 21.56
N ILE A 157 3.59 8.38 20.92
CA ILE A 157 2.73 7.36 21.54
C ILE A 157 3.31 6.88 22.87
N MET A 158 4.62 6.58 22.91
CA MET A 158 5.27 6.14 24.14
C MET A 158 5.30 7.23 25.22
N ASP A 159 5.47 8.49 24.82
CA ASP A 159 5.39 9.64 25.71
C ASP A 159 3.97 9.78 26.29
N ASP A 160 2.93 9.66 25.46
CA ASP A 160 1.53 9.72 25.89
C ASP A 160 1.19 8.61 26.88
N ILE A 161 1.69 7.38 26.63
CA ILE A 161 1.51 6.24 27.54
C ILE A 161 2.22 6.50 28.89
N ALA A 162 3.45 7.01 28.85
CA ALA A 162 4.25 7.23 30.05
C ALA A 162 3.69 8.33 30.97
N HIS A 163 2.93 9.28 30.41
CA HIS A 163 2.30 10.36 31.16
C HIS A 163 0.85 10.06 31.57
N GLN A 164 0.35 8.83 31.36
CA GLN A 164 -0.97 8.45 31.88
C GLN A 164 -0.98 8.41 33.42
N PRO A 165 -2.09 8.79 34.05
CA PRO A 165 -2.17 8.83 35.51
C PRO A 165 -2.27 7.43 36.14
N GLU A 166 -2.68 6.40 35.39
CA GLU A 166 -2.79 5.03 35.90
C GLU A 166 -1.49 4.24 35.73
N ASP A 167 -0.96 3.72 36.84
CA ASP A 167 0.28 2.91 36.86
C ASP A 167 0.21 1.65 35.97
N ASP A 168 -0.99 1.10 35.76
CA ASP A 168 -1.21 -0.15 35.02
C ASP A 168 -1.56 0.05 33.53
N PHE A 169 -1.60 1.31 33.05
CA PHE A 169 -2.08 1.65 31.70
C PHE A 169 -1.30 0.93 30.59
N LEU A 170 0.03 0.88 30.70
CA LEU A 170 0.89 0.16 29.74
C LEU A 170 0.58 -1.35 29.73
N ASN A 171 0.36 -1.96 30.90
CA ASN A 171 0.08 -3.39 30.98
C ASN A 171 -1.26 -3.73 30.32
N GLU A 172 -2.27 -2.87 30.47
CA GLU A 172 -3.56 -3.00 29.79
C GLU A 172 -3.43 -2.89 28.27
N ILE A 173 -2.61 -1.96 27.76
CA ILE A 173 -2.29 -1.91 26.31
C ILE A 173 -1.68 -3.23 25.86
N LEU A 174 -0.65 -3.72 26.55
CA LEU A 174 0.07 -4.94 26.19
C LEU A 174 -0.84 -6.17 26.21
N ALA A 175 -1.74 -6.26 27.20
CA ALA A 175 -2.73 -7.33 27.27
C ALA A 175 -3.64 -7.33 26.04
N ASN A 176 -4.16 -6.16 25.65
CA ASN A 176 -5.04 -6.03 24.48
C ASN A 176 -4.34 -6.31 23.14
N LEU A 177 -3.08 -5.88 23.00
CA LEU A 177 -2.29 -6.19 21.81
C LEU A 177 -1.95 -7.70 21.71
N ARG A 178 -1.76 -8.39 22.85
CA ARG A 178 -1.50 -9.83 22.90
C ARG A 178 -2.74 -10.68 22.64
N ILE A 179 -3.94 -10.24 23.06
CA ILE A 179 -5.19 -10.96 22.79
C ILE A 179 -5.41 -11.11 21.27
N SER A 180 -4.99 -10.14 20.47
CA SER A 180 -4.99 -10.25 19.00
C SER A 180 -4.04 -11.34 18.44
N GLN A 181 -3.08 -11.85 19.22
CA GLN A 181 -2.12 -12.88 18.80
C GLN A 181 -2.44 -14.28 19.35
N MET A 182 -3.32 -14.41 20.36
CA MET A 182 -3.56 -15.69 21.06
C MET A 182 -4.84 -16.44 20.66
N ASP A 183 -5.70 -15.90 19.80
CA ASP A 183 -6.83 -16.64 19.23
C ASP A 183 -6.42 -17.52 18.03
N SER A 184 -5.31 -18.26 18.16
CA SER A 184 -4.91 -19.32 17.23
C SER A 184 -5.71 -20.62 17.39
N ASN A 185 -6.80 -20.62 18.18
CA ASN A 185 -7.59 -21.81 18.49
C ASN A 185 -8.82 -22.02 17.57
N ASN A 186 -8.95 -21.30 16.45
CA ASN A 186 -10.00 -21.55 15.46
C ASN A 186 -9.45 -21.65 14.04
N VAL A 187 -8.55 -22.60 13.81
CA VAL A 187 -8.33 -23.18 12.48
C VAL A 187 -8.68 -24.66 12.57
N ASN A 188 -9.98 -24.95 12.44
CA ASN A 188 -10.52 -26.27 12.11
C ASN A 188 -10.54 -26.44 10.59
#